data_AF-A0A958LTC0-F1
#
_entry.id   AF-A0A958LTC0-F1
#
_cell.length_a   1.000
_cell.length_b   1.000
_cell.length_c   1.000
_cell.angle_alpha   90.00
_cell.angle_beta   90.00
_cell.angle_gamma   90.00
#
_symmetry.space_group_name_H-M   'P 1'
#
loop_
_entity.id
_entity.type
_entity.pdbx_description
1 polymer ?
#
loop_
_entity_poly.entity_id
_entity_poly.type
_entity_poly.pdbx_seq_one_letter_code
_entity_poly.pdbx_strand_id
1 'polypeptide(L)'
;MSKIIMFVVATILSLSAWGQSRLTAYPVEEVLNDTLATSVEFKDQAMVFGYYSIQSCLYANKDVTVIRHYCYPAKSYPARSYTMFSKKWGVIHFYEEDLGNVIKREVLIEVFPEDFNQYVTGDFSSWRIEDWNKVYEYFYKAPNAACWSTNYSQYTQQPESRCYRDDIDNYRHWSVESMDLVSDPAQWDLILGELRKLTP
;
A
#
# COMPACT_ATOMS: atom_id res chain seq x y z
N MET A 1 -62.91 -5.64 11.04
CA MET A 1 -61.66 -6.37 11.34
C MET A 1 -60.77 -6.37 10.10
N SER A 2 -59.47 -6.17 10.29
CA SER A 2 -58.37 -6.50 9.36
C SER A 2 -58.18 -5.62 8.11
N LYS A 3 -57.31 -4.60 8.16
CA LYS A 3 -56.53 -4.03 7.02
C LYS A 3 -55.34 -3.13 7.45
N ILE A 4 -54.70 -3.36 8.60
CA ILE A 4 -53.56 -2.51 9.05
C ILE A 4 -52.44 -3.37 9.65
N ILE A 5 -51.98 -4.41 8.96
CA ILE A 5 -50.73 -5.11 9.32
C ILE A 5 -50.07 -5.63 8.03
N MET A 6 -49.70 -4.73 7.12
CA MET A 6 -48.90 -5.13 5.94
C MET A 6 -48.11 -3.97 5.32
N PHE A 7 -47.61 -3.05 6.16
CA PHE A 7 -46.76 -1.95 5.68
C PHE A 7 -45.50 -1.70 6.54
N VAL A 8 -45.35 -2.41 7.67
CA VAL A 8 -44.20 -2.20 8.59
C VAL A 8 -43.09 -3.24 8.39
N VAL A 9 -43.34 -4.33 7.66
CA VAL A 9 -42.31 -5.37 7.42
C VAL A 9 -41.42 -5.04 6.21
N ALA A 10 -41.86 -4.17 5.30
CA ALA A 10 -41.09 -3.84 4.09
C ALA A 10 -40.01 -2.75 4.30
N THR A 11 -40.06 -1.97 5.38
CA THR A 11 -39.08 -0.91 5.68
C THR A 11 -37.99 -1.33 6.66
N ILE A 12 -38.15 -2.47 7.35
CA ILE A 12 -37.13 -2.99 8.28
C ILE A 12 -36.11 -3.88 7.54
N LEU A 13 -36.44 -4.43 6.37
CA LEU A 13 -35.53 -5.26 5.57
C LEU A 13 -34.62 -4.46 4.61
N SER A 14 -34.84 -3.15 4.46
CA SER A 14 -34.02 -2.29 3.58
C SER A 14 -32.89 -1.55 4.29
N LEU A 15 -32.73 -1.71 5.61
CA LEU A 15 -31.68 -1.03 6.40
C LEU A 15 -30.47 -1.91 6.74
N SER A 16 -30.49 -3.21 6.41
CA SER A 16 -29.37 -4.13 6.66
C SER A 16 -28.51 -4.43 5.43
N ALA A 17 -28.71 -3.71 4.33
CA ALA A 17 -27.81 -3.73 3.17
C ALA A 17 -26.80 -2.58 3.24
N TRP A 18 -26.27 -2.29 4.44
CA TRP A 18 -24.95 -1.66 4.54
C TRP A 18 -23.98 -2.78 4.18
N GLY A 19 -23.80 -3.00 2.88
CA GLY A 19 -22.84 -3.98 2.39
C GLY A 19 -21.50 -3.65 3.03
N GLN A 20 -20.99 -4.55 3.89
CA GLN A 20 -19.59 -4.51 4.26
C GLN A 20 -18.82 -4.55 2.95
N SER A 21 -18.22 -3.43 2.57
CA SER A 21 -17.29 -3.39 1.45
C SER A 21 -16.15 -4.31 1.85
N ARG A 22 -16.14 -5.51 1.27
CA ARG A 22 -15.04 -6.44 1.46
C ARG A 22 -13.78 -5.80 0.90
N LEU A 23 -12.70 -5.86 1.65
CA LEU A 23 -11.43 -5.28 1.26
C LEU A 23 -10.62 -6.30 0.47
N THR A 24 -10.02 -5.86 -0.64
CA THR A 24 -9.29 -6.76 -1.54
C THR A 24 -7.79 -6.58 -1.41
N ALA A 25 -7.10 -7.62 -0.95
CA ALA A 25 -5.64 -7.73 -1.05
C ALA A 25 -5.25 -8.35 -2.40
N TYR A 26 -4.62 -7.56 -3.27
CA TYR A 26 -4.13 -8.05 -4.57
C TYR A 26 -2.79 -8.79 -4.41
N PRO A 27 -2.54 -9.87 -5.17
CA PRO A 27 -1.27 -10.59 -5.13
C PRO A 27 -0.07 -9.68 -5.39
N VAL A 28 1.04 -9.92 -4.67
CA VAL A 28 2.26 -9.11 -4.79
C VAL A 28 2.85 -9.20 -6.19
N GLU A 29 2.85 -10.39 -6.79
CA GLU A 29 3.30 -10.61 -8.17
C GLU A 29 2.48 -9.79 -9.18
N GLU A 30 1.16 -9.71 -9.03
CA GLU A 30 0.29 -8.94 -9.92
C GLU A 30 0.59 -7.44 -9.83
N VAL A 31 0.76 -6.92 -8.61
CA VAL A 31 1.10 -5.52 -8.35
C VAL A 31 2.43 -5.15 -9.00
N LEU A 32 3.45 -6.01 -8.83
CA LEU A 32 4.77 -5.80 -9.40
C LEU A 32 4.76 -5.86 -10.93
N ASN A 33 4.10 -6.87 -11.50
CA ASN A 33 3.98 -7.01 -12.96
C ASN A 33 3.27 -5.81 -13.58
N ASP A 34 2.15 -5.36 -13.01
CA ASP A 34 1.45 -4.17 -13.47
C ASP A 34 2.33 -2.92 -13.37
N THR A 35 3.05 -2.75 -12.26
CA THR A 35 3.91 -1.57 -12.07
C THR A 35 5.05 -1.56 -13.08
N LEU A 36 5.78 -2.67 -13.22
CA LEU A 36 6.95 -2.80 -14.08
C LEU A 36 6.60 -2.82 -15.57
N ALA A 37 5.38 -3.21 -15.95
CA ALA A 37 4.92 -3.16 -17.33
C ALA A 37 4.62 -1.73 -17.82
N THR A 38 4.55 -0.75 -16.92
CA THR A 38 4.22 0.64 -17.27
C THR A 38 5.45 1.53 -17.30
N SER A 39 5.46 2.53 -18.18
CA SER A 39 6.46 3.61 -18.10
C SER A 39 5.98 4.68 -17.13
N VAL A 40 6.80 5.06 -16.16
CA VAL A 40 6.56 6.21 -15.28
C VAL A 40 7.55 7.32 -15.60
N GLU A 41 7.13 8.57 -15.39
CA GLU A 41 7.99 9.73 -15.57
C GLU A 41 8.26 10.38 -14.22
N PHE A 42 9.48 10.87 -14.01
CA PHE A 42 9.80 11.70 -12.85
C PHE A 42 8.88 12.94 -12.83
N LYS A 43 8.27 13.21 -11.68
CA LYS A 43 7.34 14.34 -11.49
C LYS A 43 7.82 15.34 -10.45
N ASP A 44 8.34 14.87 -9.33
CA ASP A 44 8.61 15.73 -8.18
C ASP A 44 9.63 15.11 -7.22
N GLN A 45 10.31 15.97 -6.47
CA GLN A 45 11.23 15.60 -5.40
C GLN A 45 10.99 16.49 -4.18
N ALA A 46 10.53 15.90 -3.09
CA ALA A 46 10.16 16.60 -1.87
C ALA A 46 10.10 15.63 -0.68
N MET A 47 9.82 16.15 0.51
CA MET A 47 9.61 15.32 1.69
C MET A 47 8.21 14.72 1.66
N VAL A 48 8.14 13.40 1.86
CA VAL A 48 6.88 12.69 2.06
C VAL A 48 6.43 12.89 3.51
N PHE A 49 5.13 13.00 3.75
CA PHE A 49 4.56 13.09 5.08
C PHE A 49 5.08 11.97 5.99
N GLY A 50 5.47 12.30 7.22
CA GLY A 50 6.11 11.37 8.16
C GLY A 50 7.64 11.24 8.02
N TYR A 51 8.24 11.80 6.96
CA TYR A 51 9.70 11.86 6.77
C TYR A 51 10.23 13.27 7.04
N TYR A 52 11.29 13.39 7.84
CA TYR A 52 11.72 14.68 8.38
C TYR A 52 13.03 15.25 7.82
N SER A 53 13.84 14.44 7.13
CA SER A 53 15.20 14.87 6.74
C SER A 53 15.67 14.36 5.37
N ILE A 54 14.86 13.54 4.69
CA ILE A 54 15.24 12.93 3.43
C ILE A 54 14.08 13.06 2.44
N GLN A 55 14.42 13.47 1.22
CA GLN A 55 13.47 13.64 0.15
C GLN A 55 13.23 12.31 -0.57
N SER A 56 12.01 12.15 -1.03
CA SER A 56 11.59 11.05 -1.90
C SER A 56 11.37 11.61 -3.31
N CYS A 57 11.38 10.72 -4.29
CA CYS A 57 11.19 11.06 -5.69
C CYS A 57 9.92 10.36 -6.17
N LEU A 58 9.03 11.13 -6.78
CA LEU A 58 7.76 10.66 -7.31
C LEU A 58 7.90 10.44 -8.81
N TYR A 59 7.52 9.25 -9.26
CA TYR A 59 7.44 8.87 -10.65
C TYR A 59 6.01 8.44 -10.93
N ALA A 60 5.37 9.00 -11.95
CA ALA A 60 3.97 8.72 -12.22
C ALA A 60 3.64 8.65 -13.71
N ASN A 61 2.56 7.95 -14.02
CA ASN A 61 1.84 8.02 -15.27
C ASN A 61 0.33 8.16 -14.98
N LYS A 62 -0.55 7.85 -15.93
CA LYS A 62 -2.00 7.97 -15.70
C LYS A 62 -2.57 6.95 -14.71
N ASP A 63 -1.95 5.79 -14.55
CA ASP A 63 -2.51 4.63 -13.84
C ASP A 63 -1.78 4.29 -12.54
N VAL A 64 -0.48 4.55 -12.48
CA VAL A 64 0.41 4.15 -11.38
C VAL A 64 1.30 5.32 -10.96
N THR A 65 1.55 5.40 -9.66
CA THR A 65 2.62 6.20 -9.07
C THR A 65 3.57 5.31 -8.29
N VAL A 66 4.86 5.65 -8.34
CA VAL A 66 5.93 5.04 -7.55
C VAL A 66 6.69 6.15 -6.84
N ILE A 67 6.74 6.08 -5.52
CA ILE A 67 7.59 6.89 -4.66
C ILE A 67 8.83 6.08 -4.33
N ARG A 68 9.99 6.52 -4.83
CA ARG A 68 11.28 6.04 -4.35
C ARG A 68 11.68 6.88 -3.15
N HIS A 69 11.62 6.29 -1.97
CA HIS A 69 12.03 6.95 -0.74
C HIS A 69 13.55 7.02 -0.68
N TYR A 70 14.05 7.99 0.08
CA TYR A 70 15.48 8.20 0.26
C TYR A 70 16.26 8.51 -1.02
N CYS A 71 15.63 9.17 -2.00
CA CYS A 71 16.28 9.47 -3.27
C CYS A 71 17.26 10.65 -3.17
N TYR A 72 17.02 11.62 -2.26
CA TYR A 72 17.86 12.81 -2.15
C TYR A 72 17.98 13.38 -0.72
N PRO A 73 19.18 13.83 -0.28
CA PRO A 73 20.46 13.60 -0.94
C PRO A 73 20.78 12.11 -0.99
N ALA A 74 21.50 11.66 -2.01
CA ALA A 74 21.98 10.28 -2.10
C ALA A 74 23.00 10.03 -0.98
N LYS A 75 22.49 9.62 0.19
CA LYS A 75 23.26 9.20 1.34
C LYS A 75 23.09 7.69 1.49
N SER A 76 24.09 7.03 2.08
CA SER A 76 23.94 5.67 2.58
C SER A 76 23.00 5.71 3.78
N TYR A 77 21.70 5.75 3.51
CA TYR A 77 20.71 5.47 4.55
C TYR A 77 20.67 3.96 4.72
N PRO A 78 20.61 3.44 5.96
CA PRO A 78 20.49 2.01 6.18
C PRO A 78 19.09 1.50 5.80
N ALA A 79 18.32 2.21 4.97
CA ALA A 79 17.03 1.77 4.50
C ALA A 79 16.83 2.11 3.01
N ARG A 80 16.05 1.26 2.35
CA ARG A 80 15.56 1.45 0.97
C ARG A 80 14.08 1.10 0.94
N SER A 81 13.31 1.90 0.20
CA SER A 81 11.87 1.85 0.31
C SER A 81 11.19 2.36 -0.95
N TYR A 82 10.13 1.67 -1.36
CA TYR A 82 9.30 2.02 -2.49
C TYR A 82 7.82 1.93 -2.09
N THR A 83 7.10 3.03 -2.23
CA THR A 83 5.64 3.02 -2.12
C THR A 83 5.07 3.14 -3.51
N MET A 84 4.35 2.12 -3.93
CA MET A 84 3.64 2.11 -5.20
C MET A 84 2.16 2.31 -4.88
N PHE A 85 1.43 3.02 -5.73
CA PHE A 85 -0.02 3.05 -5.62
C PHE A 85 -0.73 3.17 -6.96
N SER A 86 -1.91 2.54 -7.02
CA SER A 86 -2.82 2.61 -8.15
C SER A 86 -4.27 2.54 -7.67
N LYS A 87 -5.20 2.99 -8.52
CA LYS A 87 -6.64 2.78 -8.27
C LYS A 87 -7.06 1.31 -8.33
N LYS A 88 -6.24 0.43 -8.91
CA LYS A 88 -6.56 -0.99 -9.06
C LYS A 88 -6.32 -1.74 -7.75
N TRP A 89 -5.17 -1.53 -7.11
CA TRP A 89 -4.70 -2.35 -6.00
C TRP A 89 -4.35 -1.56 -4.73
N GLY A 90 -4.62 -0.26 -4.70
CA GLY A 90 -4.45 0.58 -3.51
C GLY A 90 -3.02 1.08 -3.36
N VAL A 91 -2.53 1.14 -2.11
CA VAL A 91 -1.19 1.60 -1.75
C VAL A 91 -0.41 0.44 -1.14
N ILE A 92 0.73 0.12 -1.73
CA ILE A 92 1.60 -0.97 -1.29
C ILE A 92 3.01 -0.45 -1.11
N HIS A 93 3.61 -0.82 0.02
CA HIS A 93 4.91 -0.37 0.47
C HIS A 93 5.86 -1.57 0.57
N PHE A 94 7.03 -1.43 -0.02
CA PHE A 94 8.17 -2.32 0.12
C PHE A 94 9.24 -1.58 0.91
N TYR A 95 9.64 -2.16 2.03
CA TYR A 95 10.59 -1.54 2.94
C TYR A 95 11.70 -2.51 3.31
N GLU A 96 12.95 -2.06 3.25
CA GLU A 96 14.09 -2.75 3.82
C GLU A 96 14.92 -1.81 4.68
N GLU A 97 15.38 -2.30 5.84
CA GLU A 97 16.28 -1.60 6.74
C GLU A 97 17.35 -2.54 7.33
N ASP A 98 18.61 -2.10 7.31
CA ASP A 98 19.72 -2.70 8.02
C ASP A 98 19.76 -2.19 9.46
N LEU A 99 19.40 -3.06 10.41
CA LEU A 99 19.42 -2.79 11.85
C LEU A 99 20.79 -3.09 12.47
N GLY A 100 21.82 -3.36 11.66
CA GLY A 100 23.20 -3.65 12.05
C GLY A 100 23.47 -5.14 12.32
N ASN A 101 22.50 -5.87 12.87
CA ASN A 101 22.58 -7.31 13.11
C ASN A 101 21.60 -8.13 12.26
N VAL A 102 20.59 -7.48 11.68
CA VAL A 102 19.54 -8.10 10.87
C VAL A 102 19.09 -7.13 9.78
N ILE A 103 18.78 -7.66 8.61
CA ILE A 103 18.11 -6.92 7.54
C ILE A 103 16.61 -7.16 7.68
N LYS A 104 15.89 -6.15 8.14
CA LYS A 104 14.42 -6.15 8.17
C LYS A 104 13.89 -5.90 6.76
N ARG A 105 12.93 -6.70 6.33
CA ARG A 105 12.15 -6.54 5.10
C ARG A 105 10.68 -6.59 5.44
N GLU A 106 9.89 -5.77 4.77
CA GLU A 106 8.47 -5.66 5.02
C GLU A 106 7.74 -5.34 3.72
N VAL A 107 6.63 -6.04 3.50
CA VAL A 107 5.62 -5.64 2.53
C VAL A 107 4.39 -5.23 3.34
N LEU A 108 3.80 -4.09 2.99
CA LEU A 108 2.64 -3.51 3.66
C LEU A 108 1.62 -3.08 2.61
N ILE A 109 0.37 -3.53 2.74
CA ILE A 109 -0.80 -2.85 2.16
C ILE A 109 -1.17 -1.74 3.12
N GLU A 110 -0.89 -0.51 2.72
CA GLU A 110 -1.09 0.67 3.54
C GLU A 110 -2.51 1.22 3.41
N VAL A 111 -3.08 1.15 2.20
CA VAL A 111 -4.47 1.53 1.92
C VAL A 111 -5.05 0.56 0.90
N PHE A 112 -6.21 -0.01 1.20
CA PHE A 112 -6.93 -0.90 0.27
C PHE A 112 -7.54 -0.12 -0.90
N PRO A 113 -7.67 -0.74 -2.09
CA PRO A 113 -8.19 -0.05 -3.28
C PRO A 113 -9.61 0.48 -3.09
N GLU A 114 -10.46 -0.22 -2.33
CA GLU A 114 -11.83 0.22 -2.02
C GLU A 114 -11.86 1.53 -1.22
N ASP A 115 -10.91 1.72 -0.30
CA ASP A 115 -10.76 2.95 0.46
C ASP A 115 -10.07 4.02 -0.39
N PHE A 116 -9.00 3.64 -1.10
CA PHE A 116 -8.21 4.56 -1.91
C PHE A 116 -9.03 5.25 -3.00
N ASN A 117 -9.88 4.49 -3.70
CA ASN A 117 -10.70 4.98 -4.80
C ASN A 117 -11.79 5.97 -4.39
N GLN A 118 -12.14 6.05 -3.09
CA GLN A 118 -13.09 7.06 -2.60
C GLN A 118 -12.48 8.46 -2.60
N TYR A 119 -11.15 8.56 -2.53
CA TYR A 119 -10.41 9.83 -2.41
C TYR A 119 -9.71 10.23 -3.71
N VAL A 120 -9.47 9.27 -4.61
CA VAL A 120 -8.72 9.50 -5.84
C VAL A 120 -9.61 9.31 -7.06
N THR A 121 -10.04 10.42 -7.65
CA THR A 121 -10.96 10.43 -8.81
C THR A 121 -10.28 10.74 -10.15
N GLY A 122 -9.01 11.16 -10.15
CA GLY A 122 -8.25 11.56 -11.34
C GLY A 122 -7.22 10.52 -11.80
N ASP A 123 -6.47 10.85 -12.86
CA ASP A 123 -5.24 10.14 -13.23
C ASP A 123 -4.02 10.72 -12.48
N PHE A 124 -2.92 9.97 -12.42
CA PHE A 124 -1.74 10.37 -11.64
C PHE A 124 -0.70 11.20 -12.42
N SER A 125 -0.94 11.51 -13.69
CA SER A 125 0.10 12.05 -14.59
C SER A 125 0.63 13.41 -14.15
N SER A 126 -0.17 14.18 -13.42
CA SER A 126 0.16 15.50 -12.88
C SER A 126 0.43 15.51 -11.38
N TRP A 127 0.39 14.36 -10.72
CA TRP A 127 0.57 14.29 -9.28
C TRP A 127 1.97 14.75 -8.88
N ARG A 128 2.03 15.39 -7.72
CA ARG A 128 3.24 15.78 -7.01
C ARG A 128 3.28 15.12 -5.64
N ILE A 129 4.41 15.22 -4.94
CA ILE A 129 4.51 14.70 -3.56
C ILE A 129 3.56 15.44 -2.63
N GLU A 130 3.27 16.72 -2.90
CA GLU A 130 2.27 17.46 -2.13
C GLU A 130 0.87 16.83 -2.25
N ASP A 131 0.48 16.35 -3.43
CA ASP A 131 -0.81 15.70 -3.64
C ASP A 131 -0.88 14.37 -2.90
N TRP A 132 0.19 13.58 -2.97
CA TRP A 132 0.33 12.36 -2.16
C TRP A 132 0.23 12.68 -0.67
N ASN A 133 0.95 13.70 -0.17
CA ASN A 133 0.93 14.05 1.24
C ASN A 133 -0.47 14.45 1.73
N LYS A 134 -1.25 15.15 0.92
CA LYS A 134 -2.65 15.50 1.26
C LYS A 134 -3.53 14.25 1.40
N VAL A 135 -3.39 13.31 0.46
CA VAL A 135 -4.12 12.04 0.47
C VAL A 135 -3.68 11.17 1.65
N TYR A 136 -2.38 11.09 1.89
CA TYR A 136 -1.83 10.28 2.96
C TYR A 136 -2.16 10.82 4.36
N GLU A 137 -2.12 12.15 4.55
CA GLU A 137 -2.52 12.77 5.82
C GLU A 137 -3.99 12.48 6.17
N TYR A 138 -4.85 12.36 5.16
CA TYR A 138 -6.23 11.91 5.36
C TYR A 138 -6.27 10.47 5.91
N PHE A 139 -5.59 9.54 5.24
CA PHE A 139 -5.60 8.13 5.65
C PHE A 139 -4.92 7.91 7.00
N TYR A 140 -3.85 8.67 7.30
CA TYR A 140 -3.16 8.63 8.59
C TYR A 140 -4.08 9.02 9.76
N LYS A 141 -5.05 9.91 9.53
CA LYS A 141 -6.03 10.34 10.56
C LYS A 141 -7.25 9.42 10.66
N ALA A 142 -7.43 8.51 9.71
CA ALA A 142 -8.57 7.60 9.65
C ALA A 142 -8.16 6.18 10.11
N PRO A 143 -8.96 5.50 10.95
CA PRO A 143 -8.67 4.13 11.38
C PRO A 143 -8.98 3.13 10.26
N ASN A 144 -8.16 3.11 9.21
CA ASN A 144 -8.34 2.23 8.06
C ASN A 144 -7.71 0.85 8.29
N ALA A 145 -8.16 -0.13 7.51
CA ALA A 145 -7.52 -1.42 7.48
C ALA A 145 -6.14 -1.30 6.82
N ALA A 146 -5.17 -2.05 7.33
CA ALA A 146 -3.87 -2.24 6.72
C ALA A 146 -3.36 -3.63 7.09
N CYS A 147 -2.49 -4.18 6.25
CA CYS A 147 -1.94 -5.52 6.41
C CYS A 147 -0.48 -5.56 6.03
N TRP A 148 0.32 -6.31 6.77
CA TRP A 148 1.74 -6.38 6.52
C TRP A 148 2.31 -7.77 6.84
N SER A 149 3.49 -8.01 6.31
CA SER A 149 4.31 -9.19 6.49
C SER A 149 5.77 -8.75 6.61
N THR A 150 6.50 -9.27 7.59
CA THR A 150 7.91 -8.97 7.80
C THR A 150 8.72 -10.21 8.13
N ASN A 151 9.97 -10.26 7.68
CA ASN A 151 10.92 -11.28 8.11
C ASN A 151 11.45 -11.03 9.54
N TYR A 152 11.28 -9.82 10.07
CA TYR A 152 11.77 -9.44 11.39
C TYR A 152 10.94 -8.32 12.02
N SER A 153 10.23 -8.65 13.10
CA SER A 153 9.55 -7.68 13.94
C SER A 153 10.44 -7.20 15.07
N GLN A 154 10.49 -5.89 15.29
CA GLN A 154 11.17 -5.32 16.47
C GLN A 154 10.43 -5.64 17.78
N TYR A 155 9.14 -5.96 17.73
CA TYR A 155 8.33 -6.26 18.91
C TYR A 155 8.46 -7.71 19.35
N THR A 156 8.39 -8.64 18.41
CA THR A 156 8.40 -10.08 18.69
C THR A 156 9.76 -10.74 18.42
N GLN A 157 10.67 -10.04 17.72
CA GLN A 157 11.97 -10.56 17.26
C GLN A 157 11.83 -11.82 16.40
N GLN A 158 10.69 -12.00 15.73
CA GLN A 158 10.39 -13.12 14.87
C GLN A 158 9.76 -12.63 13.55
N PRO A 159 9.76 -13.45 12.49
CA PRO A 159 8.93 -13.20 11.31
C PRO A 159 7.45 -13.21 11.69
N GLU A 160 6.67 -12.28 11.16
CA GLU A 160 5.24 -12.21 11.44
C GLU A 160 4.44 -11.51 10.33
N SER A 161 3.14 -11.80 10.29
CA SER A 161 2.18 -11.13 9.43
C SER A 161 0.91 -10.80 10.20
N ARG A 162 0.35 -9.61 9.98
CA ARG A 162 -0.88 -9.17 10.64
C ARG A 162 -1.72 -8.19 9.82
N CYS A 163 -3.03 -8.16 10.08
CA CYS A 163 -3.93 -7.07 9.71
C CYS A 163 -4.55 -6.38 10.93
N TYR A 164 -4.93 -5.11 10.76
CA TYR A 164 -5.72 -4.38 11.77
C TYR A 164 -7.24 -4.62 11.64
N ARG A 165 -7.71 -5.21 10.53
CA ARG A 165 -9.08 -5.68 10.32
C ARG A 165 -9.06 -7.00 9.55
N ASP A 166 -9.91 -7.95 9.93
CA ASP A 166 -9.86 -9.35 9.45
C ASP A 166 -10.78 -9.64 8.25
N ASP A 167 -11.55 -8.65 7.76
CA ASP A 167 -12.53 -8.79 6.67
C ASP A 167 -11.91 -8.62 5.27
N ILE A 168 -10.85 -9.38 4.99
CA ILE A 168 -10.06 -9.26 3.75
C ILE A 168 -10.05 -10.59 3.01
N ASP A 169 -10.66 -10.62 1.83
CA ASP A 169 -11.00 -11.86 1.11
C ASP A 169 -9.77 -12.71 0.73
N ASN A 170 -8.59 -12.10 0.57
CA ASN A 170 -7.36 -12.78 0.14
C ASN A 170 -6.19 -12.67 1.11
N TYR A 171 -6.39 -12.16 2.34
CA TYR A 171 -5.24 -11.85 3.20
C TYR A 171 -4.39 -13.08 3.53
N ARG A 172 -4.99 -14.26 3.74
CA ARG A 172 -4.21 -15.47 4.03
C ARG A 172 -3.25 -15.83 2.89
N HIS A 173 -3.71 -15.72 1.64
CA HIS A 173 -2.86 -16.00 0.47
C HIS A 173 -1.79 -14.92 0.33
N TRP A 174 -2.19 -13.65 0.42
CA TRP A 174 -1.28 -12.52 0.40
C TRP A 174 -0.21 -12.62 1.48
N SER A 175 -0.58 -13.01 2.70
CA SER A 175 0.34 -13.20 3.83
C SER A 175 1.35 -14.29 3.54
N VAL A 176 0.97 -15.41 2.95
CA VAL A 176 1.92 -16.47 2.60
C VAL A 176 2.89 -15.95 1.52
N GLU A 177 2.36 -15.40 0.44
CA GLU A 177 3.16 -14.87 -0.68
C GLU A 177 4.15 -13.79 -0.22
N SER A 178 3.68 -12.82 0.55
CA SER A 178 4.53 -11.73 1.06
C SER A 178 5.53 -12.21 2.11
N MET A 179 5.18 -13.20 2.95
CA MET A 179 6.13 -13.81 3.88
C MET A 179 7.24 -14.58 3.14
N ASP A 180 6.89 -15.36 2.12
CA ASP A 180 7.88 -16.05 1.28
C ASP A 180 8.83 -15.03 0.63
N LEU A 181 8.29 -13.93 0.11
CA LEU A 181 9.08 -12.88 -0.52
C LEU A 181 10.05 -12.17 0.46
N VAL A 182 9.58 -11.71 1.64
CA VAL A 182 10.47 -11.01 2.60
C VAL A 182 11.54 -11.93 3.18
N SER A 183 11.31 -13.24 3.15
CA SER A 183 12.25 -14.27 3.58
C SER A 183 13.23 -14.71 2.49
N ASP A 184 13.06 -14.30 1.23
CA ASP A 184 13.99 -14.57 0.12
C ASP A 184 14.82 -13.32 -0.25
N PRO A 185 16.09 -13.21 0.20
CA PRO A 185 16.95 -12.08 -0.13
C PRO A 185 17.19 -11.91 -1.64
N ALA A 186 17.31 -13.00 -2.40
CA ALA A 186 17.69 -12.94 -3.80
C ALA A 186 16.52 -12.42 -4.64
N GLN A 187 15.31 -12.91 -4.37
CA GLN A 187 14.10 -12.40 -5.03
C GLN A 187 13.83 -10.94 -4.64
N TRP A 188 14.04 -10.59 -3.37
CA TRP A 188 13.91 -9.22 -2.88
C TRP A 188 14.85 -8.25 -3.60
N ASP A 189 16.13 -8.59 -3.69
CA ASP A 189 17.13 -7.76 -4.38
C ASP A 189 16.83 -7.60 -5.87
N LEU A 190 16.32 -8.66 -6.52
CA LEU A 190 15.88 -8.59 -7.91
C LEU A 190 14.76 -7.56 -8.08
N ILE A 191 13.72 -7.63 -7.25
CA ILE A 191 12.57 -6.71 -7.31
C ILE A 191 13.01 -5.26 -7.07
N LEU A 192 13.82 -5.01 -6.03
CA LEU A 192 14.32 -3.67 -5.76
C LEU A 192 15.25 -3.16 -6.86
N GLY A 193 15.96 -4.05 -7.55
CA GLY A 193 16.75 -3.75 -8.74
C GLY A 193 15.89 -3.30 -9.92
N GLU A 194 14.79 -4.00 -10.19
CA GLU A 194 13.85 -3.62 -11.27
C GLU A 194 13.12 -2.31 -10.95
N LEU A 195 12.64 -2.13 -9.71
CA LEU A 195 12.04 -0.86 -9.29
C LEU A 195 13.03 0.30 -9.42
N ARG A 196 14.30 0.09 -9.07
CA ARG A 196 15.34 1.11 -9.26
C ARG A 196 15.54 1.48 -10.73
N LYS A 197 15.49 0.52 -11.65
CA LYS A 197 15.59 0.79 -13.10
C LYS A 197 14.39 1.58 -13.61
N LEU A 198 13.20 1.29 -13.08
CA LEU A 198 11.96 2.02 -13.38
C LEU A 198 12.01 3.48 -12.87
N THR A 199 12.69 3.71 -11.75
CA THR A 199 12.81 5.02 -11.08
C THR A 199 14.26 5.50 -10.96
N PRO A 200 14.93 5.85 -12.08
CA PRO A 200 16.34 6.20 -12.09
C PRO A 200 16.64 7.45 -11.27
#